data_AF-A0A966Y8J9-F1
#
_entry.id   AF-A0A966Y8J9-F1
#
_cell.length_a   1.000
_cell.length_b   1.000
_cell.length_c   1.000
_cell.angle_alpha   90.00
_cell.angle_beta   90.00
_cell.angle_gamma   90.00
#
_symmetry.space_group_name_H-M   'P 1'
#
loop_
_entity.id
_entity.type
_entity.pdbx_description
1 polymer ?
#
loop_
_entity_poly.entity_id
_entity_poly.type
_entity_poly.pdbx_seq_one_letter_code
_entity_poly.pdbx_strand_id
1 'polypeptide(L)' 'MAALLEHIDPEGLEEFSVVFTDRSLNHMSKSFQSVMTDISGMLKEVYNADATALIPGGGTYG' A
#
# COMPACT_ATOMS: atom_id res chain seq x y z
N MET A 1 17.68 -13.78 14.79
CA MET A 1 16.66 -12.83 14.30
C MET A 1 15.89 -13.50 13.19
N ALA A 2 14.56 -13.45 13.21
CA ALA A 2 13.76 -13.83 12.03
C ALA A 2 14.15 -12.85 10.91
N ALA A 3 14.70 -13.38 9.82
CA ALA A 3 15.05 -12.57 8.66
C ALA A 3 13.75 -12.05 8.03
N LEU A 4 13.73 -10.76 7.66
CA LEU A 4 12.69 -10.21 6.80
C LEU A 4 12.43 -11.19 5.66
N LEU A 5 11.17 -11.52 5.40
CA LEU A 5 10.85 -12.29 4.21
C LEU A 5 11.30 -11.47 2.99
N GLU A 6 12.36 -11.93 2.32
CA GLU A 6 13.10 -11.17 1.30
C GLU A 6 12.25 -10.74 0.09
N HIS A 7 11.02 -11.21 -0.02
CA HIS A 7 10.14 -10.98 -1.17
C HIS A 7 9.08 -9.90 -0.96
N ILE A 8 8.89 -9.36 0.26
CA ILE A 8 7.80 -8.42 0.53
C ILE A 8 8.19 -6.97 0.22
N ASP A 9 9.33 -6.50 0.73
CA ASP A 9 9.90 -5.19 0.43
C ASP A 9 11.44 -5.30 0.38
N PRO A 10 12.01 -5.87 -0.70
CA PRO A 10 13.42 -6.28 -0.75
C PRO A 10 14.41 -5.12 -0.61
N GLU A 11 14.02 -3.93 -1.07
CA GLU A 11 14.79 -2.69 -0.98
C GLU A 11 14.27 -1.76 0.14
N GLY A 12 13.38 -2.29 0.99
CA GLY A 12 12.75 -1.57 2.08
C GLY A 12 13.63 -1.39 3.31
N LEU A 13 13.10 -0.64 4.28
CA LEU A 13 13.70 -0.53 5.60
C LEU A 13 13.36 -1.76 6.46
N GLU A 14 14.15 -2.02 7.50
CA GLU A 14 13.82 -3.05 8.47
C GLU A 14 12.51 -2.73 9.21
N GLU A 15 11.64 -3.73 9.33
CA GLU A 15 10.30 -3.57 9.86
C GLU A 15 10.30 -3.65 11.39
N PHE A 16 10.31 -2.48 12.03
CA PHE A 16 10.17 -2.29 13.48
C PHE A 16 8.94 -1.45 13.85
N SER A 17 8.01 -1.23 12.91
CA SER A 17 6.77 -0.53 13.24
C SER A 17 5.87 -1.38 14.14
N VAL A 18 4.92 -0.72 14.79
CA VAL A 18 3.90 -1.37 15.64
C VAL A 18 2.68 -1.84 14.84
N VAL A 19 2.66 -1.59 13.53
CA VAL A 19 1.49 -1.80 12.66
C VAL A 19 1.68 -3.01 11.76
N PHE A 20 2.90 -3.26 11.31
CA PHE A 20 3.23 -4.34 10.38
C PHE A 20 4.27 -5.28 10.94
N THR A 21 4.41 -6.42 10.27
CA THR A 21 5.53 -7.36 10.42
C THR A 21 6.13 -7.60 9.04
N ASP A 22 7.25 -8.31 8.99
CA ASP A 22 7.93 -8.75 7.77
C ASP A 22 7.09 -9.59 6.78
N ARG A 23 5.84 -9.91 7.12
CA ARG A 23 4.89 -10.65 6.28
C ARG A 23 3.96 -9.75 5.47
N SER A 24 4.05 -8.43 5.58
CA SER A 24 3.13 -7.51 4.91
C SER A 24 3.85 -6.26 4.46
N LEU A 25 3.43 -5.72 3.32
CA LEU A 25 3.97 -4.47 2.81
C LEU A 25 3.52 -3.30 3.69
N ASN A 26 4.47 -2.58 4.27
CA ASN A 26 4.18 -1.44 5.12
C ASN A 26 3.57 -0.29 4.32
N HIS A 27 2.46 0.29 4.77
CA HIS A 27 1.82 1.40 4.05
C HIS A 27 2.68 2.67 3.96
N MET A 28 3.71 2.78 4.80
CA MET A 28 4.68 3.88 4.77
C MET A 28 5.83 3.61 3.80
N SER A 29 5.97 2.41 3.23
CA SER A 29 7.05 2.10 2.29
C SER A 29 6.90 2.83 0.97
N LYS A 30 8.01 3.00 0.25
CA LYS A 30 7.99 3.61 -1.08
C LYS A 30 7.25 2.76 -2.11
N SER A 31 7.39 1.45 -2.00
CA SER A 31 6.65 0.50 -2.83
C SER A 31 5.14 0.68 -2.66
N PHE A 32 4.63 0.74 -1.42
CA PHE A 32 3.21 0.94 -1.18
C PHE A 32 2.71 2.32 -1.66
N GLN A 33 3.49 3.38 -1.43
CA GLN A 33 3.16 4.73 -1.90
C GLN A 33 3.01 4.78 -3.43
N SER A 34 3.87 4.08 -4.18
CA SER A 34 3.76 3.97 -5.64
C SER A 34 2.45 3.30 -6.03
N VAL A 35 2.16 2.12 -5.47
CA VAL A 35 0.92 1.38 -5.75
C VAL A 35 -0.32 2.25 -5.51
N MET A 36 -0.37 2.99 -4.40
CA MET A 36 -1.50 3.85 -4.08
C MET A 36 -1.63 5.05 -5.04
N THR A 37 -0.51 5.61 -5.49
CA THR A 37 -0.49 6.70 -6.47
C THR A 37 -0.94 6.22 -7.84
N ASP A 38 -0.49 5.04 -8.25
CA ASP A 38 -0.86 4.40 -9.53
C ASP A 38 -2.35 4.08 -9.57
N ILE A 39 -2.91 3.51 -8.49
CA ILE A 39 -4.35 3.26 -8.35
C ILE A 39 -5.13 4.57 -8.45
N SER A 40 -4.69 5.63 -7.74
CA SER A 40 -5.37 6.93 -7.81
C SER A 40 -5.34 7.52 -9.22
N GLY A 41 -4.20 7.45 -9.91
CA GLY A 41 -4.04 7.90 -11.29
C GLY A 41 -4.98 7.16 -12.24
N MET A 42 -4.93 5.83 -12.23
CA MET A 42 -5.74 4.97 -13.09
C MET A 42 -7.25 5.20 -12.88
N LEU A 43 -7.72 5.28 -11.64
CA LEU A 43 -9.14 5.52 -11.37
C LEU A 43 -9.59 6.91 -11.81
N LYS A 44 -8.76 7.95 -11.62
CA LYS A 44 -9.09 9.30 -12.11
C LYS A 44 -9.17 9.34 -13.63
N GLU A 45 -8.28 8.64 -14.33
CA GLU A 45 -8.27 8.55 -15.79
C GLU A 45 -9.52 7.84 -16.32
N VAL A 46 -9.81 6.63 -15.82
CA VAL A 46 -10.93 5.79 -16.29
C VAL A 46 -12.29 6.49 -16.10
N TYR A 47 -12.45 7.23 -15.00
CA TYR A 47 -13.72 7.88 -14.64
C TYR A 47 -13.76 9.38 -14.94
N ASN A 48 -12.70 9.96 -15.51
CA ASN A 48 -12.56 11.41 -15.69
C ASN A 48 -12.90 12.19 -14.40
N ALA A 49 -12.33 11.75 -13.27
CA ALA A 49 -12.64 12.27 -11.95
C ALA A 49 -11.53 13.20 -11.43
N ASP A 50 -11.92 14.22 -10.64
CA ASP A 50 -10.96 15.15 -10.02
C ASP A 50 -10.18 14.48 -8.87
N ALA A 51 -10.81 13.59 -8.13
CA ALA A 51 -10.23 12.92 -6.95
C ALA A 51 -10.81 11.52 -6.74
N THR A 52 -10.07 10.68 -6.02
CA THR A 52 -10.46 9.31 -5.67
C THR A 52 -10.12 9.02 -4.21
N ALA A 53 -10.92 8.16 -3.57
CA ALA A 53 -10.70 7.69 -2.20
C ALA A 53 -10.81 6.17 -2.15
N LEU A 54 -9.91 5.53 -1.40
CA LEU A 54 -9.95 4.09 -1.14
C LEU A 54 -10.43 3.85 0.30
N ILE A 55 -11.55 3.15 0.46
CA ILE A 55 -12.13 2.82 1.77
C ILE A 55 -11.87 1.32 2.06
N PRO A 56 -11.08 0.99 3.10
CA PRO A 56 -10.90 -0.40 3.51
C PRO A 56 -12.23 -1.02 3.95
N GLY A 57 -12.61 -2.16 3.36
CA GLY A 57 -13.88 -2.82 3.62
C GLY A 57 -14.43 -3.51 2.38
N GLY A 58 -15.75 -3.48 2.21
CA GLY A 58 -16.44 -3.92 1.00
C GLY A 58 -17.13 -2.75 0.27
N GLY A 59 -17.70 -3.00 -0.92
CA GLY A 59 -18.37 -1.96 -1.71
C GLY A 59 -19.58 -1.31 -1.03
N THR A 60 -20.15 -1.96 -0.02
CA THR A 60 -21.27 -1.43 0.81
C THR A 60 -20.79 -0.82 2.12
N TYR A 61 -19.48 -0.66 2.34
CA TYR A 61 -18.93 -0.17 3.61
C TYR A 61 -19.12 1.35 3.71
N GLY A 62 -19.83 1.79 4.76
CA GLY A 62 -20.23 3.17 5.01
C GLY A 62 -21.33 3.24 6.05
#